data_AF-A0A0P7ZW27-F1
#
_entry.id   AF-A0A0P7ZW27-F1
#
_cell.length_a   1.000
_cell.length_b   1.000
_cell.length_c   1.000
_cell.angle_alpha   90.00
_cell.angle_beta   90.00
_cell.angle_gamma   90.00
#
_symmetry.space_group_name_H-M   'P 1'
#
loop_
_entity.id
_entity.type
_entity.pdbx_description
1 polymer ?
#
loop_
_entity_poly.entity_id
_entity_poly.type
_entity_poly.pdbx_seq_one_letter_code
_entity_poly.pdbx_strand_id
1 'polypeptide(L)'
;MPRAPPFWRWWGATEPIFAGPPGRLDCVPILFQPAAMTDPLAAPGDSPALPAAQDAGGPADIVPASLVSDPLAADVARGIARLFARNGIWCLPEMPLRNGRRADLMGVDAKGLVVIVEIKVARGDLLGDAKWPDYLDHCDRFFWGVPPGLDRTPLESEAYRPDCCGIIVADGYDAEILRHAPLHSLAAARRKVEVERLARAAMRRQTVLLDPHCDEFGAEIA
;
A
#
# COMPACT_ATOMS: atom_id res chain seq x y z
N MET A 1 -31.70 -15.26 -22.40
CA MET A 1 -31.24 -13.93 -21.96
C MET A 1 -29.71 -13.94 -21.96
N PRO A 2 -29.02 -13.07 -22.70
CA PRO A 2 -27.56 -13.07 -22.69
C PRO A 2 -27.06 -12.53 -21.33
N ARG A 3 -26.09 -13.23 -20.73
CA ARG A 3 -25.40 -12.81 -19.50
C ARG A 3 -24.76 -11.44 -19.71
N ALA A 4 -25.00 -10.51 -18.78
CA ALA A 4 -24.27 -9.26 -18.72
C ALA A 4 -22.75 -9.54 -18.56
N PRO A 5 -21.87 -8.82 -19.28
CA PRO A 5 -20.43 -8.98 -19.12
C PRO A 5 -19.96 -8.45 -17.75
N PRO A 6 -18.83 -8.95 -17.22
CA PRO A 6 -18.27 -8.45 -15.97
C PRO A 6 -17.87 -6.96 -16.08
N PHE A 7 -18.09 -6.20 -15.00
CA PHE A 7 -18.07 -4.73 -14.96
C PHE A 7 -16.74 -4.06 -15.37
N TRP A 8 -15.63 -4.81 -15.38
CA TRP A 8 -14.31 -4.32 -15.83
C TRP A 8 -14.25 -3.99 -17.34
N ARG A 9 -15.26 -4.39 -18.12
CA ARG A 9 -15.29 -4.19 -19.58
C ARG A 9 -15.82 -2.81 -20.04
N TRP A 10 -16.13 -1.89 -19.12
CA TRP A 10 -16.53 -0.51 -19.44
C TRP A 10 -15.36 0.49 -19.52
N TRP A 11 -14.13 0.09 -19.20
CA TRP A 11 -12.96 0.94 -19.40
C TRP A 11 -12.20 0.52 -20.66
N GLY A 12 -12.64 1.08 -21.79
CA GLY A 12 -11.77 1.31 -22.93
C GLY A 12 -10.59 2.20 -22.50
N ALA A 13 -9.49 2.10 -23.24
CA ALA A 13 -8.24 2.75 -22.95
C ALA A 13 -8.35 4.24 -22.57
N THR A 14 -7.41 4.64 -21.70
CA THR A 14 -6.91 6.00 -21.41
C THR A 14 -7.81 6.93 -20.60
N GLU A 15 -7.69 6.88 -19.27
CA GLU A 15 -6.97 7.92 -18.52
C GLU A 15 -6.19 7.29 -17.34
N PRO A 16 -4.84 7.37 -17.33
CA PRO A 16 -4.05 6.93 -16.17
C PRO A 16 -4.30 7.88 -14.99
N ILE A 17 -4.17 7.38 -13.75
CA ILE A 17 -4.34 8.16 -12.50
C ILE A 17 -3.54 9.50 -12.55
N PHE A 18 -2.50 9.59 -13.41
CA PHE A 18 -1.76 10.80 -13.75
C PHE A 18 -1.26 10.81 -15.22
N ALA A 19 -1.96 11.40 -16.19
CA ALA A 19 -1.52 11.40 -17.60
C ALA A 19 -0.27 12.27 -17.89
N GLY A 20 0.74 11.69 -18.55
CA GLY A 20 1.96 12.31 -19.10
C GLY A 20 2.80 11.24 -19.83
N PRO A 21 3.46 11.55 -20.97
CA PRO A 21 3.97 10.53 -21.90
C PRO A 21 5.20 9.78 -21.34
N PRO A 22 5.36 8.47 -21.64
CA PRO A 22 6.48 7.67 -21.14
C PRO A 22 7.79 7.99 -21.88
N GLY A 23 8.78 8.47 -21.14
CA GLY A 23 10.19 8.49 -21.56
C GLY A 23 10.78 7.09 -21.47
N ARG A 24 11.35 6.61 -22.57
CA ARG A 24 12.04 5.32 -22.70
C ARG A 24 13.36 5.37 -21.93
N LEU A 25 13.55 4.48 -20.96
CA LEU A 25 14.85 4.18 -20.38
C LEU A 25 15.25 2.78 -20.83
N ASP A 26 16.34 2.69 -21.60
CA ASP A 26 16.92 1.43 -22.04
C ASP A 26 17.67 0.78 -20.87
N CYS A 27 17.14 -0.34 -20.36
CA CYS A 27 17.80 -1.16 -19.35
C CYS A 27 18.78 -2.13 -20.03
N VAL A 28 20.07 -2.01 -19.71
CA VAL A 28 21.10 -3.02 -20.05
C VAL A 28 20.96 -4.19 -19.06
N PRO A 29 20.90 -5.46 -19.51
CA PRO A 29 20.78 -6.59 -18.61
C PRO A 29 22.14 -6.94 -17.99
N ILE A 30 22.25 -6.86 -16.67
CA ILE A 30 23.33 -7.49 -15.90
C ILE A 30 22.96 -8.97 -15.75
N LEU A 31 23.70 -9.85 -16.42
CA LEU A 31 23.61 -11.31 -16.27
C LEU A 31 24.17 -11.71 -14.90
N PHE A 32 23.32 -12.25 -14.02
CA PHE A 32 23.72 -12.91 -12.78
C PHE A 32 23.65 -14.43 -13.00
N GLN A 33 24.77 -15.12 -12.80
CA GLN A 33 24.90 -16.56 -12.97
C GLN A 33 24.56 -17.26 -11.64
N PRO A 34 23.67 -18.27 -11.58
CA PRO A 34 23.42 -18.99 -10.34
C PRO A 34 24.52 -20.04 -10.09
N ALA A 35 25.05 -20.04 -8.86
CA ALA A 35 25.96 -21.07 -8.36
C ALA A 35 25.19 -22.38 -8.14
N ALA A 36 25.76 -23.48 -8.65
CA ALA A 36 25.26 -24.84 -8.47
C ALA A 36 25.36 -25.28 -7.01
N MET A 37 24.24 -25.73 -6.44
CA MET A 37 24.18 -26.40 -5.13
C MET A 37 23.92 -27.88 -5.38
N THR A 38 24.84 -28.72 -4.92
CA THR A 38 24.82 -30.18 -5.07
C THR A 38 23.84 -30.84 -4.10
N ASP A 39 23.04 -31.74 -4.67
CA ASP A 39 22.07 -32.65 -4.04
C ASP A 39 22.78 -33.79 -3.27
N PRO A 40 22.22 -34.24 -2.13
CA PRO A 40 22.24 -35.69 -1.90
C PRO A 40 20.91 -36.26 -1.35
N LEU A 41 20.37 -37.18 -2.15
CA LEU A 41 19.93 -38.53 -1.79
C LEU A 41 18.67 -38.67 -0.90
N ALA A 42 17.53 -38.94 -1.55
CA ALA A 42 16.32 -39.48 -0.95
C ALA A 42 16.22 -41.01 -1.19
N ALA A 43 15.96 -41.78 -0.14
CA ALA A 43 15.58 -43.20 -0.18
C ALA A 43 14.04 -43.35 -0.05
N PRO A 44 13.43 -44.43 -0.58
CA PRO A 44 11.98 -44.59 -0.61
C PRO A 44 11.47 -45.26 0.67
N GLY A 45 10.41 -44.72 1.28
CA GLY A 45 9.75 -45.32 2.45
C GLY A 45 8.27 -44.92 2.51
N ASP A 46 7.42 -45.95 2.40
CA ASP A 46 6.00 -46.06 2.76
C ASP A 46 5.12 -44.80 2.79
N SER A 47 4.18 -44.76 1.83
CA SER A 47 2.96 -43.97 1.92
C SER A 47 1.96 -44.60 2.89
N PRO A 48 1.52 -43.93 3.97
CA PRO A 48 0.31 -44.34 4.66
C PRO A 48 -0.92 -43.82 3.90
N ALA A 49 -1.90 -44.71 3.73
CA ALA A 49 -3.18 -44.45 3.09
C ALA A 49 -3.95 -43.29 3.75
N LEU A 50 -4.46 -42.37 2.93
CA LEU A 50 -5.44 -41.37 3.32
C LEU A 50 -6.77 -42.06 3.70
N PRO A 51 -7.39 -41.76 4.84
CA PRO A 51 -8.75 -42.21 5.10
C PRO A 51 -9.75 -41.46 4.22
N ALA A 52 -10.76 -42.20 3.78
CA ALA A 52 -11.82 -41.79 2.87
C ALA A 52 -12.52 -40.49 3.31
N ALA A 53 -12.75 -39.61 2.33
CA ALA A 53 -13.63 -38.46 2.46
C ALA A 53 -15.03 -38.93 2.89
N GLN A 54 -15.47 -38.44 4.04
CA GLN A 54 -16.85 -38.60 4.48
C GLN A 54 -17.63 -37.40 3.91
N ASP A 55 -18.52 -37.69 2.96
CA ASP A 55 -19.52 -36.75 2.45
C ASP A 55 -20.43 -36.30 3.60
N ALA A 56 -20.23 -35.06 4.07
CA ALA A 56 -21.17 -34.36 4.93
C ALA A 56 -21.79 -33.20 4.15
N GLY A 57 -22.82 -33.50 3.37
CA GLY A 57 -23.76 -32.50 2.90
C GLY A 57 -24.57 -31.94 4.07
N GLY A 58 -24.14 -30.79 4.60
CA GLY A 58 -24.89 -29.96 5.56
C GLY A 58 -25.26 -28.62 4.93
N PRO A 59 -26.36 -27.97 5.37
CA PRO A 59 -26.84 -26.72 4.77
C PRO A 59 -25.79 -25.63 4.97
N ALA A 60 -25.62 -24.76 3.97
CA ALA A 60 -24.65 -23.66 3.95
C ALA A 60 -24.51 -22.98 5.32
N ASP A 61 -23.41 -23.28 6.02
CA ASP A 61 -23.07 -22.66 7.29
C ASP A 61 -22.95 -21.16 7.08
N ILE A 62 -23.88 -20.42 7.69
CA ILE A 62 -23.75 -18.98 7.85
C ILE A 62 -22.56 -18.77 8.76
N VAL A 63 -21.42 -18.40 8.18
CA VAL A 63 -20.21 -18.04 8.92
C VAL A 63 -20.61 -16.91 9.88
N PRO A 64 -20.53 -17.10 11.21
CA PRO A 64 -20.93 -16.06 12.15
C PRO A 64 -20.04 -14.83 11.93
N ALA A 65 -20.67 -13.63 11.94
CA ALA A 65 -19.99 -12.34 11.73
C ALA A 65 -18.81 -12.09 12.69
N SER A 66 -18.69 -12.89 13.76
CA SER A 66 -17.60 -12.84 14.76
C SER A 66 -16.30 -13.53 14.32
N LEU A 67 -16.23 -14.14 13.14
CA LEU A 67 -14.96 -14.65 12.56
C LEU A 67 -14.24 -13.60 11.70
N VAL A 68 -14.85 -12.43 11.51
CA VAL A 68 -14.19 -11.29 10.87
C VAL A 68 -13.33 -10.64 11.95
N SER A 69 -12.03 -10.91 11.93
CA SER A 69 -11.07 -10.21 12.79
C SER A 69 -11.17 -8.70 12.56
N ASP A 70 -11.07 -7.90 13.63
CA ASP A 70 -11.01 -6.45 13.50
C ASP A 70 -9.93 -6.06 12.48
N PRO A 71 -10.23 -5.10 11.57
CA PRO A 71 -9.30 -4.74 10.51
C PRO A 71 -8.02 -4.16 11.10
N LEU A 72 -6.89 -4.81 10.81
CA LEU A 72 -5.58 -4.37 11.25
C LEU A 72 -5.07 -3.25 10.33
N ALA A 73 -4.40 -2.25 10.89
CA ALA A 73 -3.77 -1.19 10.10
C ALA A 73 -2.79 -1.76 9.05
N ALA A 74 -2.11 -2.85 9.39
CA ALA A 74 -1.22 -3.57 8.48
C ALA A 74 -1.94 -4.17 7.27
N ASP A 75 -3.20 -4.60 7.43
CA ASP A 75 -4.00 -5.13 6.32
C ASP A 75 -4.42 -4.01 5.38
N VAL A 76 -4.93 -2.90 5.92
CA VAL A 76 -5.23 -1.68 5.13
C VAL A 76 -3.98 -1.22 4.38
N ALA A 77 -2.83 -1.13 5.05
CA ALA A 77 -1.57 -0.74 4.44
C ALA A 77 -1.16 -1.68 3.29
N ARG A 78 -1.35 -2.99 3.45
CA ARG A 78 -1.07 -4.00 2.43
C ARG A 78 -1.96 -3.82 1.19
N GLY A 79 -3.26 -3.64 1.37
CA GLY A 79 -4.19 -3.41 0.26
C GLY A 79 -3.84 -2.15 -0.53
N ILE A 80 -3.54 -1.06 0.18
CA ILE A 80 -3.14 0.22 -0.44
C ILE A 80 -1.83 0.07 -1.20
N ALA A 81 -0.84 -0.63 -0.62
CA ALA A 81 0.43 -0.89 -1.31
C ALA A 81 0.24 -1.67 -2.62
N ARG A 82 -0.68 -2.65 -2.65
CA ARG A 82 -1.01 -3.40 -3.88
C ARG A 82 -1.69 -2.52 -4.93
N LEU A 83 -2.67 -1.71 -4.51
CA LEU A 83 -3.34 -0.74 -5.38
C LEU A 83 -2.34 0.23 -6.00
N PHE A 84 -1.40 0.75 -5.21
CA PHE A 84 -0.39 1.68 -5.69
C PHE A 84 0.62 1.01 -6.62
N ALA A 85 1.13 -0.18 -6.27
CA ALA A 85 2.12 -0.88 -7.09
C ALA A 85 1.62 -1.16 -8.52
N ARG A 86 0.37 -1.62 -8.67
CA ARG A 86 -0.24 -1.86 -10.00
C ARG A 86 -0.49 -0.58 -10.81
N ASN A 87 -0.42 0.58 -10.16
CA ASN A 87 -0.56 1.91 -10.78
C ASN A 87 0.77 2.67 -10.88
N GLY A 88 1.90 2.01 -10.64
CA GLY A 88 3.23 2.62 -10.77
C GLY A 88 3.59 3.60 -9.65
N ILE A 89 2.96 3.46 -8.48
CA ILE A 89 3.28 4.21 -7.26
C ILE A 89 3.88 3.21 -6.27
N TRP A 90 5.03 3.53 -5.70
CA TRP A 90 5.71 2.67 -4.73
C TRP A 90 5.83 3.37 -3.39
N CYS A 91 5.50 2.65 -2.31
CA CYS A 91 5.40 3.22 -0.97
C CYS A 91 6.29 2.51 0.05
N LEU A 92 6.71 3.28 1.05
CA LEU A 92 7.26 2.80 2.30
C LEU A 92 6.27 3.05 3.43
N PRO A 93 6.13 2.09 4.36
CA PRO A 93 5.37 2.31 5.59
C PRO A 93 6.17 3.11 6.62
N GLU A 94 5.50 3.71 7.60
CA GLU A 94 6.13 4.31 8.78
C GLU A 94 7.26 5.31 8.43
N MET A 95 6.99 6.25 7.51
CA MET A 95 8.01 7.18 7.01
C MET A 95 8.12 8.42 7.91
N PRO A 96 9.27 8.70 8.56
CA PRO A 96 9.43 9.88 9.39
C PRO A 96 9.51 11.17 8.56
N LEU A 97 8.86 12.22 9.05
CA LEU A 97 8.79 13.55 8.44
C LEU A 97 9.61 14.57 9.25
N ARG A 98 10.02 15.66 8.59
CA ARG A 98 10.88 16.69 9.22
C ARG A 98 10.24 17.42 10.40
N ASN A 99 8.91 17.44 10.47
CA ASN A 99 8.15 18.05 11.56
C ASN A 99 8.03 17.12 12.80
N GLY A 100 8.70 15.97 12.80
CA GLY A 100 8.62 14.97 13.88
C GLY A 100 7.37 14.09 13.80
N ARG A 101 6.57 14.20 12.74
CA ARG A 101 5.48 13.27 12.42
C ARG A 101 6.02 12.02 11.73
N ARG A 102 5.13 11.04 11.56
CA ARG A 102 5.38 9.83 10.80
C ARG A 102 4.16 9.56 9.93
N ALA A 103 4.36 9.42 8.63
CA ALA A 103 3.31 9.02 7.70
C ALA A 103 3.17 7.50 7.71
N ASP A 104 1.93 7.00 7.77
CA ASP A 104 1.67 5.56 7.77
C ASP A 104 2.13 4.92 6.45
N LEU A 105 1.85 5.56 5.32
CA LEU A 105 2.48 5.27 4.03
C LEU A 105 2.93 6.56 3.36
N MET A 106 4.13 6.53 2.77
CA MET A 106 4.63 7.57 1.89
C MET A 106 5.16 6.94 0.62
N GLY A 107 4.78 7.48 -0.54
CA GLY A 107 5.20 6.97 -1.83
C GLY A 107 5.53 8.04 -2.85
N VAL A 108 6.03 7.57 -3.98
CA VAL A 108 6.39 8.40 -5.13
C VAL A 108 5.91 7.75 -6.42
N ASP A 109 5.38 8.57 -7.33
CA ASP A 109 4.99 8.14 -8.68
C ASP A 109 6.15 8.29 -9.69
N ALA A 110 5.93 7.86 -10.94
CA ALA A 110 6.92 7.98 -12.02
C ALA A 110 7.30 9.43 -12.38
N LYS A 111 6.51 10.43 -11.95
CA LYS A 111 6.77 11.87 -12.18
C LYS A 111 7.45 12.54 -10.99
N GLY A 112 7.70 11.81 -9.89
CA GLY A 112 8.25 12.36 -8.66
C GLY A 112 7.22 13.09 -7.79
N LEU A 113 5.93 12.87 -8.02
CA LEU A 113 4.88 13.36 -7.11
C LEU A 113 4.83 12.48 -5.87
N VAL A 114 4.82 13.13 -4.71
CA VAL A 114 4.84 12.50 -3.39
C VAL A 114 3.41 12.30 -2.93
N VAL A 115 3.09 11.07 -2.51
CA VAL A 115 1.78 10.70 -1.96
C VAL A 115 1.96 10.31 -0.51
N ILE A 116 1.09 10.82 0.37
CA ILE A 116 0.97 10.35 1.75
C ILE A 116 -0.41 9.72 1.95
N VAL A 117 -0.44 8.62 2.70
CA VAL A 117 -1.67 8.00 3.20
C VAL A 117 -1.60 7.92 4.71
N GLU A 118 -2.63 8.42 5.37
CA GLU A 118 -2.85 8.26 6.82
C GLU A 118 -3.94 7.21 7.04
N ILE A 119 -3.63 6.14 7.78
CA ILE A 119 -4.49 4.99 7.98
C ILE A 119 -5.23 5.11 9.31
N LYS A 120 -6.57 5.05 9.26
CA LYS A 120 -7.42 5.01 10.46
C LYS A 120 -8.30 3.77 10.41
N VAL A 121 -8.17 2.89 11.40
CA VAL A 121 -8.96 1.66 11.51
C VAL A 121 -10.07 1.74 12.55
N ALA A 122 -10.01 2.71 13.46
CA ALA A 122 -11.06 2.99 14.43
C ALA A 122 -11.58 4.43 14.30
N ARG A 123 -12.87 4.61 14.63
CA ARG A 123 -13.53 5.92 14.57
C ARG A 123 -12.91 6.92 15.56
N GLY A 124 -12.47 6.43 16.73
CA GLY A 124 -11.76 7.24 17.71
C GLY A 124 -10.47 7.82 17.16
N ASP A 125 -9.69 7.01 16.44
CA ASP A 125 -8.43 7.43 15.83
C ASP A 125 -8.66 8.48 14.75
N LEU A 126 -9.70 8.28 13.93
CA LEU A 126 -10.08 9.24 12.89
C LEU A 126 -10.45 10.60 13.50
N LEU A 127 -11.31 10.60 14.52
CA LEU A 127 -11.77 11.83 15.18
C LEU A 127 -10.71 12.50 16.05
N GLY A 128 -9.75 11.74 16.56
CA GLY A 128 -8.66 12.26 17.38
C GLY A 128 -7.56 12.95 16.58
N ASP A 129 -7.48 12.73 15.27
CA ASP A 129 -6.41 13.29 14.43
C ASP A 129 -6.68 14.73 14.01
N ALA A 130 -6.49 15.67 14.95
CA ALA A 130 -6.66 17.09 14.69
C ALA A 130 -5.47 17.74 13.96
N LYS A 131 -4.34 17.03 13.82
CA LYS A 131 -3.07 17.57 13.30
C LYS A 131 -2.71 17.03 11.92
N TRP A 132 -3.62 16.27 11.30
CA TRP A 132 -3.48 15.78 9.94
C TRP A 132 -3.12 16.86 8.90
N PRO A 133 -3.53 18.16 9.01
CA PRO A 133 -3.13 19.15 8.00
C PRO A 133 -1.61 19.36 7.94
N ASP A 134 -0.87 19.01 9.00
CA ASP A 134 0.60 19.05 9.02
C ASP A 134 1.22 18.19 7.90
N TYR A 135 0.51 17.15 7.40
CA TYR A 135 1.00 16.27 6.33
C TYR A 135 0.94 16.92 4.94
N LEU A 136 0.07 17.92 4.73
CA LEU A 136 -0.09 18.58 3.43
C LEU A 136 1.17 19.34 3.00
N ASP A 137 2.01 19.74 3.95
CA ASP A 137 3.30 20.37 3.66
C ASP A 137 4.36 19.40 3.10
N HIS A 138 4.09 18.09 3.14
CA HIS A 138 5.04 17.02 2.81
C HIS A 138 4.59 16.12 1.64
N CYS A 139 3.45 16.38 1.01
CA CYS A 139 2.96 15.60 -0.13
C CYS A 139 2.25 16.46 -1.17
N ASP A 140 2.14 15.92 -2.38
CA ASP A 140 1.32 16.49 -3.45
C ASP A 140 -0.11 15.99 -3.42
N ARG A 141 -0.30 14.79 -2.88
CA ARG A 141 -1.60 14.19 -2.66
C ARG A 141 -1.63 13.52 -1.30
N PHE A 142 -2.69 13.80 -0.57
CA PHE A 142 -2.97 13.21 0.73
C PHE A 142 -4.22 12.34 0.64
N PHE A 143 -4.14 11.13 1.17
CA PHE A 143 -5.28 10.21 1.26
C PHE A 143 -5.52 9.77 2.70
N TRP A 144 -6.79 9.60 3.04
CA TRP A 144 -7.19 8.76 4.15
C TRP A 144 -7.28 7.30 3.68
N GLY A 145 -6.62 6.39 4.39
CA GLY A 145 -6.77 4.95 4.22
C GLY A 145 -7.67 4.38 5.32
N VAL A 146 -8.79 3.77 4.95
CA VAL A 146 -9.75 3.25 5.94
C VAL A 146 -10.23 1.84 5.56
N PRO A 147 -10.60 0.99 6.52
CA PRO A 147 -11.19 -0.30 6.21
C PRO A 147 -12.65 -0.14 5.72
N PRO A 148 -13.20 -1.11 4.97
CA PRO A 148 -14.56 -1.01 4.42
C PRO A 148 -15.65 -0.81 5.48
N GLY A 149 -15.45 -1.35 6.70
CA GLY A 149 -16.41 -1.27 7.79
C GLY A 149 -16.38 0.01 8.62
N LEU A 150 -15.43 0.92 8.39
CA LEU A 150 -15.33 2.16 9.16
C LEU A 150 -16.37 3.20 8.70
N ASP A 151 -17.09 3.80 9.65
CA ASP A 151 -17.91 4.99 9.40
C ASP A 151 -17.01 6.18 9.02
N ARG A 152 -16.98 6.45 7.71
CA ARG A 152 -16.20 7.53 7.09
C ARG A 152 -16.98 8.82 6.86
N THR A 153 -18.24 8.91 7.31
CA THR A 153 -19.02 10.15 7.17
C THR A 153 -18.33 11.41 7.72
N PRO A 154 -17.45 11.36 8.76
CA PRO A 154 -16.69 12.54 9.18
C PRO A 154 -15.79 13.13 8.07
N LEU A 155 -15.27 12.30 7.16
CA LEU A 155 -14.39 12.71 6.06
C LEU A 155 -15.07 13.57 4.99
N GLU A 156 -16.38 13.73 5.06
CA GLU A 156 -17.17 14.62 4.21
C GLU A 156 -17.39 15.99 4.85
N SER A 157 -17.02 16.18 6.12
CA SER A 157 -17.19 17.44 6.83
C SER A 157 -16.07 18.45 6.55
N GLU A 158 -16.37 19.74 6.75
CA GLU A 158 -15.42 20.85 6.58
C GLU A 158 -14.12 20.66 7.39
N ALA A 159 -14.20 20.05 8.58
CA ALA A 159 -13.04 19.80 9.44
C ALA A 159 -11.97 18.90 8.76
N TYR A 160 -12.38 18.07 7.81
CA TYR A 160 -11.52 17.14 7.08
C TYR A 160 -11.18 17.60 5.66
N ARG A 161 -11.66 18.78 5.23
CA ARG A 161 -11.30 19.44 3.97
C ARG A 161 -11.31 18.48 2.77
N PRO A 162 -12.50 18.04 2.31
CA PRO A 162 -12.62 17.07 1.22
C PRO A 162 -12.02 17.54 -0.12
N ASP A 163 -11.80 18.85 -0.26
CA ASP A 163 -11.10 19.52 -1.36
C ASP A 163 -9.55 19.38 -1.30
N CYS A 164 -9.02 18.84 -0.21
CA CYS A 164 -7.58 18.63 -0.01
C CYS A 164 -7.20 17.15 0.20
N CYS A 165 -8.17 16.25 0.37
CA CYS A 165 -7.90 14.85 0.70
C CYS A 165 -8.71 13.85 -0.15
N GLY A 166 -8.04 12.77 -0.52
CA GLY A 166 -8.68 11.60 -1.11
C GLY A 166 -9.07 10.57 -0.06
N ILE A 167 -9.82 9.56 -0.48
CA ILE A 167 -10.23 8.43 0.36
C ILE A 167 -9.91 7.14 -0.38
N ILE A 168 -9.19 6.26 0.28
CA ILE A 168 -8.91 4.89 -0.14
C ILE A 168 -9.55 3.95 0.87
N VAL A 169 -10.36 3.01 0.38
CA VAL A 169 -10.87 1.91 1.17
C VAL A 169 -10.05 0.67 0.86
N ALA A 170 -9.54 -0.01 1.89
CA ALA A 170 -8.64 -1.13 1.70
C ALA A 170 -8.77 -2.20 2.79
N ASP A 171 -8.40 -3.43 2.43
CA ASP A 171 -8.23 -4.55 3.34
C ASP A 171 -6.93 -5.30 3.03
N GLY A 172 -6.74 -6.48 3.63
CA GLY A 172 -5.53 -7.29 3.41
C GLY A 172 -5.40 -7.87 2.00
N TYR A 173 -6.42 -7.76 1.15
CA TYR A 173 -6.46 -8.25 -0.22
C TYR A 173 -6.14 -7.16 -1.23
N ASP A 174 -6.86 -6.04 -1.17
CA ASP A 174 -6.73 -4.97 -2.17
C ASP A 174 -7.26 -3.62 -1.64
N ALA A 175 -7.26 -2.60 -2.50
CA ALA A 175 -7.84 -1.30 -2.21
C ALA A 175 -8.53 -0.64 -3.41
N GLU A 176 -9.45 0.27 -3.11
CA GLU A 176 -10.20 1.09 -4.06
C GLU A 176 -10.13 2.58 -3.66
N ILE A 177 -9.92 3.45 -4.64
CA ILE A 177 -10.01 4.91 -4.45
C ILE A 177 -11.47 5.32 -4.56
N LEU A 178 -12.07 5.77 -3.45
CA LEU A 178 -13.45 6.26 -3.43
C LEU A 178 -13.55 7.76 -3.68
N ARG A 179 -12.51 8.51 -3.31
CA ARG A 179 -12.37 9.93 -3.64
C ARG A 179 -10.94 10.18 -4.07
N HIS A 180 -10.75 10.73 -5.27
CA HIS A 180 -9.42 11.14 -5.71
C HIS A 180 -8.94 12.32 -4.86
N ALA A 181 -7.71 12.23 -4.36
CA ALA A 181 -7.07 13.36 -3.69
C ALA A 181 -6.76 14.45 -4.72
N PRO A 182 -7.13 15.71 -4.49
CA PRO A 182 -6.73 16.82 -5.36
C PRO A 182 -5.20 17.00 -5.40
N LEU A 183 -4.67 17.54 -6.50
CA LEU A 183 -3.24 17.78 -6.66
C LEU A 183 -2.87 19.14 -6.07
N HIS A 184 -2.17 19.13 -4.94
CA HIS A 184 -1.64 20.32 -4.28
C HIS A 184 -0.12 20.30 -4.40
N SER A 185 0.42 20.85 -5.49
CA SER A 185 1.82 20.66 -5.84
C SER A 185 2.79 21.26 -4.82
N LEU A 186 3.71 20.43 -4.32
CA LEU A 186 4.86 20.90 -3.54
C LEU A 186 5.79 21.77 -4.40
N ALA A 187 6.42 22.75 -3.76
CA ALA A 187 7.56 23.45 -4.32
C ALA A 187 8.66 22.44 -4.71
N ALA A 188 9.27 22.62 -5.89
CA ALA A 188 10.23 21.66 -6.46
C ALA A 188 11.39 21.31 -5.51
N ALA A 189 11.91 22.31 -4.77
CA ALA A 189 12.96 22.09 -3.77
C ALA A 189 12.50 21.20 -2.61
N ARG A 190 11.25 21.37 -2.14
CA ARG A 190 10.69 20.56 -1.05
C ARG A 190 10.43 19.13 -1.52
N ARG A 191 9.82 18.96 -2.69
CA ARG A 191 9.63 17.66 -3.34
C ARG A 191 10.93 16.88 -3.46
N LYS A 192 12.00 17.52 -3.93
CA LYS A 192 13.32 16.88 -4.04
C LYS A 192 13.81 16.34 -2.68
N VAL A 193 13.63 17.12 -1.61
CA VAL A 193 14.02 16.71 -0.26
C VAL A 193 13.20 15.51 0.23
N GLU A 194 11.89 15.51 0.00
CA GLU A 194 11.02 14.40 0.41
C GLU A 194 11.33 13.11 -0.38
N VAL A 195 11.55 13.22 -1.70
CA VAL A 195 11.96 12.09 -2.54
C VAL A 195 13.33 11.55 -2.13
N GLU A 196 14.30 12.41 -1.84
CA GLU A 196 15.63 11.96 -1.37
C GLU A 196 15.52 11.21 -0.03
N ARG A 197 14.71 11.72 0.91
CA ARG A 197 14.47 11.05 2.20
C ARG A 197 13.82 9.69 2.01
N LEU A 198 12.78 9.61 1.18
CA LEU A 198 12.10 8.36 0.87
C LEU A 198 13.07 7.35 0.22
N ALA A 199 13.89 7.79 -0.74
CA ALA A 199 14.87 6.93 -1.40
C ALA A 199 15.93 6.40 -0.43
N ARG A 200 16.49 7.25 0.45
CA ARG A 200 17.45 6.83 1.47
C ARG A 200 16.84 5.83 2.45
N ALA A 201 15.60 6.08 2.90
CA ALA A 201 14.88 5.16 3.78
C ALA A 201 14.63 3.81 3.11
N ALA A 202 14.22 3.81 1.83
CA ALA A 202 14.01 2.59 1.04
C ALA A 202 15.29 1.78 0.90
N MET A 203 16.38 2.43 0.47
CA MET A 203 17.68 1.79 0.28
C MET A 203 18.19 1.20 1.60
N ARG A 204 18.12 1.95 2.71
CA ARG A 204 18.55 1.46 4.01
C ARG A 204 17.76 0.22 4.43
N ARG A 205 16.42 0.28 4.39
CA ARG A 205 15.56 -0.84 4.78
C ARG A 205 15.80 -2.07 3.88
N GLN A 206 16.02 -1.87 2.58
CA GLN A 206 16.35 -2.95 1.66
C GLN A 206 17.72 -3.57 1.97
N THR A 207 18.74 -2.76 2.27
CA THR A 207 20.06 -3.27 2.66
C THR A 207 19.98 -4.08 3.95
N VAL A 208 19.29 -3.56 4.98
CA VAL A 208 19.10 -4.28 6.26
C VAL A 208 18.29 -5.57 6.06
N LEU A 209 17.31 -5.58 5.15
CA LEU A 209 16.57 -6.79 4.80
C LEU A 209 17.46 -7.86 4.16
N LEU A 210 18.44 -7.46 3.33
CA LEU A 210 19.37 -8.36 2.68
C LEU A 210 20.51 -8.81 3.60
N ASP A 211 20.95 -7.93 4.50
CA ASP A 211 21.99 -8.20 5.50
C ASP A 211 21.63 -7.50 6.83
N PRO A 212 21.09 -8.24 7.82
CA PRO A 212 20.73 -7.69 9.12
C PRO A 212 21.87 -7.03 9.90
N HIS A 213 23.14 -7.37 9.62
CA HIS A 213 24.28 -6.72 10.28
C HIS A 213 24.40 -5.24 9.89
N CYS A 214 23.80 -4.84 8.77
CA CYS A 214 23.81 -3.45 8.35
C CYS A 214 22.95 -2.53 9.24
N ASP A 215 22.08 -3.07 10.12
CA ASP A 215 21.19 -2.27 10.97
C ASP A 215 21.95 -1.41 11.99
N GLU A 216 23.11 -1.90 12.43
CA GLU A 216 24.02 -1.20 13.34
C GLU A 216 24.53 0.13 12.75
N PHE A 217 24.53 0.25 11.42
CA PHE A 217 24.99 1.44 10.71
C PHE A 217 23.81 2.37 10.38
N GLY A 218 23.83 3.58 10.95
CA GLY A 218 22.91 4.66 10.59
C GLY A 218 21.80 4.96 11.61
N ALA A 219 21.83 4.39 12.81
CA ALA A 219 20.89 4.74 13.89
C ALA A 219 20.95 6.22 14.32
N GLU A 220 21.98 6.96 13.93
CA GLU A 220 22.26 8.34 14.39
C GLU A 220 21.51 9.47 13.64
N ILE A 221 20.74 9.18 12.59
CA ILE A 221 20.06 10.22 11.78
C ILE A 221 18.57 9.92 11.63
N ALA A 222 17.86 9.85 12.75
CA ALA A 222 16.39 9.92 12.80
C ALA A 222 15.94 11.33 13.21
#